data_AF-Q0ISZ5-F1
#
_entry.id   AF-Q0ISZ5-F1
#
_cell.length_a   1.000
_cell.length_b   1.000
_cell.length_c   1.000
_cell.angle_alpha   90.00
_cell.angle_beta   90.00
_cell.angle_gamma   90.00
#
_symmetry.space_group_name_H-M   'P 1'
#
loop_
_entity.id
_entity.type
_entity.pdbx_description
1 polymer ?
#
loop_
_entity_poly.entity_id
_entity_poly.type
_entity_poly.pdbx_seq_one_letter_code
_entity_poly.pdbx_strand_id
1 'polypeptide(L)'
;MQNQCERNMASSGAGRDERWILAGATALVTGRSKGIGRAIVEELVGFGSTVHTCARSEAELSRCQEELTAKGLAVSFSVCDVSVRTDREELVSRVRELFGGKLNILVSLIISCHHDFQRSNGICKIRGAVHIAPT
;
A
#
# COMPACT_ATOMS: atom_id res chain seq x y z
N MET A 1 51.54 -0.04 -1.80
CA MET A 1 50.57 -1.14 -1.67
C MET A 1 49.17 -0.55 -1.81
N GLN A 2 48.65 -0.48 -3.04
CA GLN A 2 47.36 0.13 -3.36
C GLN A 2 46.23 -0.88 -3.13
N ASN A 3 45.41 -0.63 -2.11
CA ASN A 3 44.15 -1.31 -1.88
C ASN A 3 43.03 -0.31 -2.12
N GLN A 4 42.17 -0.58 -3.11
CA GLN A 4 40.71 -0.34 -3.10
C GLN A 4 40.18 -0.59 -4.52
N CYS A 5 39.96 -1.87 -4.79
CA CYS A 5 39.18 -2.35 -5.92
C CYS A 5 37.69 -2.14 -5.58
N GLU A 6 37.00 -1.36 -6.43
CA GLU A 6 35.61 -1.59 -6.83
C GLU A 6 34.51 -1.47 -5.75
N ARG A 7 34.14 -0.22 -5.41
CA ARG A 7 32.77 0.13 -4.99
C ARG A 7 32.15 1.04 -6.04
N ASN A 8 31.66 0.43 -7.12
CA ASN A 8 30.80 1.07 -8.11
C ASN A 8 29.56 0.19 -8.28
N MET A 9 28.37 0.75 -7.97
CA MET A 9 27.19 0.72 -8.85
C MET A 9 26.03 1.52 -8.20
N ALA A 10 25.89 2.76 -8.69
CA ALA A 10 24.67 3.47 -9.09
C ALA A 10 23.43 3.54 -8.15
N SER A 11 22.58 4.56 -8.17
CA SER A 11 22.63 6.00 -8.46
C SER A 11 21.22 6.53 -8.08
N SER A 12 21.14 7.77 -7.60
CA SER A 12 19.95 8.64 -7.60
C SER A 12 18.76 8.27 -6.69
N GLY A 13 18.73 8.85 -5.47
CA GLY A 13 17.52 8.87 -4.63
C GLY A 13 17.65 9.39 -3.19
N ALA A 14 18.86 9.75 -2.73
CA ALA A 14 19.07 10.30 -1.38
C ALA A 14 18.52 11.74 -1.29
N GLY A 15 17.26 11.89 -0.88
CA GLY A 15 16.63 13.22 -0.77
C GLY A 15 15.16 13.27 -0.31
N ARG A 16 14.66 12.30 0.47
CA ARG A 16 13.36 12.38 1.17
C ARG A 16 13.55 12.00 2.64
N ASP A 17 13.83 13.01 3.46
CA ASP A 17 13.87 13.04 4.93
C ASP A 17 14.12 11.71 5.65
N GLU A 18 15.34 11.52 6.16
CA GLU A 18 15.78 10.40 7.01
C GLU A 18 14.88 10.15 8.25
N ARG A 19 13.96 11.07 8.55
CA ARG A 19 12.93 10.95 9.60
C ARG A 19 11.75 10.03 9.25
N TRP A 20 11.55 9.70 7.97
CA TRP A 20 10.39 8.92 7.50
C TRP A 20 10.80 7.64 6.79
N ILE A 21 11.79 6.93 7.32
CA ILE A 21 12.16 5.60 6.82
C ILE A 21 11.16 4.57 7.39
N LEU A 22 10.40 3.92 6.50
CA LEU A 22 9.50 2.81 6.85
C LEU A 22 10.07 1.46 6.39
N ALA A 23 11.39 1.40 6.22
CA ALA A 23 12.11 0.18 5.83
C ALA A 23 11.85 -0.93 6.86
N GLY A 24 11.39 -2.09 6.37
CA GLY A 24 11.06 -3.25 7.21
C GLY A 24 9.69 -3.18 7.88
N ALA A 25 8.95 -2.08 7.75
CA ALA A 25 7.55 -2.04 8.16
C ALA A 25 6.67 -2.77 7.13
N THR A 26 5.61 -3.41 7.61
CA THR A 26 4.62 -4.08 6.77
C THR A 26 3.31 -3.31 6.77
N ALA A 27 2.71 -3.14 5.60
CA ALA A 27 1.49 -2.36 5.45
C ALA A 27 0.41 -3.09 4.66
N LEU A 28 -0.83 -3.04 5.15
CA LEU A 28 -2.04 -3.47 4.45
C LEU A 28 -2.85 -2.22 4.08
N VAL A 29 -3.14 -2.05 2.79
CA VAL A 29 -4.00 -0.96 2.29
C VAL A 29 -5.26 -1.58 1.71
N THR A 30 -6.41 -1.32 2.33
CA THR A 30 -7.69 -1.89 1.85
C THR A 30 -8.41 -0.93 0.90
N GLY A 31 -8.94 -1.50 -0.20
CA GLY A 31 -9.96 -0.88 -1.03
C GLY A 31 -9.47 0.15 -2.03
N ARG A 32 -8.19 0.12 -2.46
CA ARG A 32 -7.68 1.19 -3.33
C ARG A 32 -6.63 0.76 -4.36
N SER A 33 -7.13 0.19 -5.46
CA SER A 33 -6.43 0.09 -6.75
C SER A 33 -6.38 1.44 -7.53
N LYS A 34 -7.04 2.50 -7.02
CA LYS A 34 -7.17 3.81 -7.71
C LYS A 34 -7.02 5.00 -6.77
N GLY A 35 -6.73 6.17 -7.37
CA GLY A 35 -6.73 7.47 -6.71
C GLY A 35 -5.79 7.55 -5.52
N ILE A 36 -6.29 8.09 -4.40
CA ILE A 36 -5.48 8.39 -3.20
C ILE A 36 -4.82 7.14 -2.61
N GLY A 37 -5.43 5.95 -2.69
CA GLY A 37 -4.79 4.78 -2.08
C GLY A 37 -3.70 4.17 -2.93
N ARG A 38 -3.79 4.29 -4.26
CA ARG A 38 -2.64 4.00 -5.11
C ARG A 38 -1.46 4.91 -4.74
N ALA A 39 -1.72 6.21 -4.56
CA ALA A 39 -0.68 7.14 -4.11
C ALA A 39 -0.09 6.73 -2.75
N ILE A 40 -0.91 6.31 -1.79
CA ILE A 40 -0.43 5.80 -0.50
C ILE A 40 0.42 4.54 -0.66
N VAL A 41 0.01 3.59 -1.51
CA VAL A 41 0.80 2.39 -1.80
C VAL A 41 2.15 2.76 -2.43
N GLU A 42 2.17 3.67 -3.40
CA GLU A 42 3.40 4.16 -4.03
C GLU A 42 4.35 4.81 -3.02
N GLU A 43 3.82 5.65 -2.13
CA GLU A 43 4.61 6.30 -1.07
C GLU A 43 5.14 5.28 -0.06
N LEU A 44 4.30 4.37 0.45
CA LEU A 44 4.73 3.36 1.44
C LEU A 44 5.84 2.45 0.90
N VAL A 45 5.73 1.99 -0.34
CA VAL A 45 6.79 1.19 -0.99
C VAL A 45 8.02 2.05 -1.24
N GLY A 46 7.83 3.32 -1.63
CA GLY A 46 8.92 4.28 -1.82
C GLY A 46 9.72 4.58 -0.54
N PHE A 47 9.11 4.43 0.64
CA PHE A 47 9.76 4.51 1.95
C PHE A 47 10.35 3.17 2.45
N GLY A 48 10.27 2.10 1.65
CA GLY A 48 10.86 0.79 1.95
C GLY A 48 9.94 -0.19 2.71
N SER A 49 8.64 0.11 2.83
CA SER A 49 7.69 -0.82 3.43
C SER A 49 7.33 -1.97 2.48
N THR A 50 7.07 -3.14 3.06
CA THR A 50 6.44 -4.25 2.33
C THR A 50 4.93 -4.04 2.35
N VAL A 51 4.32 -3.88 1.18
CA VAL A 51 2.90 -3.50 1.07
C VAL A 51 2.07 -4.62 0.44
N HIS A 52 0.91 -4.88 1.04
CA HIS A 52 -0.17 -5.66 0.48
C HIS A 52 -1.39 -4.76 0.25
N THR A 53 -2.02 -4.85 -0.90
CA THR A 53 -3.25 -4.10 -1.21
C THR A 53 -4.34 -5.02 -1.73
N CYS A 54 -5.59 -4.61 -1.55
CA CYS A 54 -6.73 -5.37 -2.04
C CYS A 54 -7.84 -4.48 -2.62
N ALA A 55 -8.61 -5.04 -3.55
CA ALA A 55 -9.79 -4.41 -4.13
C ALA A 55 -10.78 -5.48 -4.63
N ARG A 56 -11.98 -5.04 -5.02
CA ARG A 56 -13.06 -5.92 -5.49
C ARG A 56 -12.92 -6.32 -6.97
N SER A 57 -12.32 -5.44 -7.79
CA SER A 57 -12.17 -5.68 -9.22
C SER A 57 -10.79 -6.22 -9.51
N GLU A 58 -10.74 -7.48 -9.97
CA GLU A 58 -9.52 -8.11 -10.44
C GLU A 58 -8.87 -7.32 -11.58
N ALA A 59 -9.66 -6.84 -12.56
CA ALA A 59 -9.15 -6.05 -13.68
C ALA A 59 -8.46 -4.75 -13.22
N GLU A 60 -9.00 -4.06 -12.21
CA GLU A 60 -8.36 -2.86 -11.66
C GLU A 60 -7.10 -3.19 -10.87
N LEU A 61 -7.08 -4.32 -10.17
CA LEU A 61 -5.91 -4.79 -9.44
C LEU A 61 -4.77 -5.17 -10.39
N SER A 62 -5.06 -5.94 -11.44
CA SER A 62 -4.07 -6.35 -12.44
C SER A 62 -3.43 -5.15 -13.11
N ARG A 63 -4.25 -4.17 -13.54
CA ARG A 63 -3.73 -2.92 -14.09
C ARG A 63 -2.85 -2.16 -13.10
N CYS A 64 -3.28 -2.06 -11.83
CA CYS A 64 -2.49 -1.37 -10.81
C CYS A 64 -1.16 -2.11 -10.54
N GLN A 65 -1.19 -3.44 -10.54
CA GLN A 65 -0.02 -4.29 -10.36
C GLN A 65 0.98 -4.10 -11.51
N GLU A 66 0.52 -4.09 -12.76
CA GLU A 66 1.35 -3.82 -13.94
C GLU A 66 2.02 -2.44 -13.84
N GLU A 67 1.24 -1.41 -13.52
CA GLU A 67 1.73 -0.03 -13.41
C GLU A 67 2.75 0.14 -12.27
N LEU A 68 2.58 -0.55 -11.14
CA LEU A 68 3.52 -0.52 -10.02
C LEU A 68 4.78 -1.34 -10.30
N THR A 69 4.62 -2.51 -10.93
CA THR A 69 5.74 -3.34 -11.37
C THR A 69 6.60 -2.62 -12.41
N ALA A 70 5.98 -1.89 -13.34
CA ALA A 70 6.68 -1.06 -14.32
C ALA A 70 7.49 0.08 -13.67
N LYS A 71 7.11 0.53 -12.48
CA LYS A 71 7.88 1.49 -11.66
C LYS A 71 8.98 0.84 -10.80
N GLY A 72 9.12 -0.48 -10.83
CA GLY A 72 10.05 -1.23 -9.98
C GLY A 72 9.58 -1.35 -8.53
N LEU A 73 8.29 -1.13 -8.25
CA LEU A 73 7.72 -1.22 -6.91
C LEU A 73 7.14 -2.62 -6.68
N ALA A 74 7.66 -3.33 -5.68
CA ALA A 74 7.18 -4.66 -5.30
C ALA A 74 5.97 -4.54 -4.34
N VAL A 75 4.78 -4.86 -4.85
CA VAL A 75 3.53 -4.86 -4.08
C VAL A 75 2.82 -6.19 -4.28
N SER A 76 2.21 -6.69 -3.22
CA SER A 76 1.37 -7.89 -3.28
C SER A 76 -0.10 -7.51 -3.34
N PHE A 77 -0.90 -8.27 -4.07
CA PHE A 77 -2.30 -7.96 -4.35
C PHE A 77 -3.19 -9.16 -4.00
N SER A 78 -4.43 -8.88 -3.60
CA SER A 78 -5.50 -9.87 -3.49
C SER A 78 -6.85 -9.27 -3.87
N VAL A 79 -7.71 -10.09 -4.46
CA VAL A 79 -9.13 -9.73 -4.61
C VAL A 79 -9.78 -9.91 -3.24
N CYS A 80 -10.47 -8.88 -2.76
CA CYS A 80 -11.17 -8.92 -1.47
C CYS A 80 -12.32 -7.90 -1.47
N ASP A 81 -13.52 -8.36 -1.14
CA ASP A 81 -14.60 -7.48 -0.71
C ASP A 81 -14.61 -7.35 0.82
N VAL A 82 -14.12 -6.22 1.33
CA VAL A 82 -14.07 -5.94 2.77
C VAL A 82 -15.44 -5.92 3.45
N SER A 83 -16.55 -5.81 2.70
CA SER A 83 -17.90 -5.94 3.25
C SER A 83 -18.26 -7.38 3.59
N VAL A 84 -17.67 -8.35 2.88
CA VAL A 84 -17.90 -9.77 3.06
C VAL A 84 -17.00 -10.32 4.17
N ARG A 85 -17.58 -11.11 5.07
CA ARG A 85 -16.85 -11.64 6.24
C ARG A 85 -15.77 -12.64 5.84
N THR A 86 -16.10 -13.58 4.96
CA THR A 86 -15.17 -14.62 4.48
C THR A 86 -13.95 -14.00 3.81
N ASP A 87 -14.15 -13.04 2.92
CA ASP A 87 -13.08 -12.32 2.24
C ASP A 87 -12.15 -11.59 3.22
N ARG A 88 -12.68 -11.01 4.31
CA ARG A 88 -11.85 -10.40 5.35
C ARG A 88 -11.00 -11.43 6.10
N GLU A 89 -11.58 -12.58 6.42
CA GLU A 89 -10.86 -13.66 7.12
C GLU A 89 -9.73 -14.22 6.24
N GLU A 90 -10.00 -14.43 4.95
CA GLU A 90 -9.01 -14.84 3.96
C GLU A 90 -7.91 -13.78 3.76
N LEU A 91 -8.28 -12.51 3.62
CA LEU A 91 -7.33 -11.41 3.51
C LEU A 91 -6.39 -11.36 4.71
N VAL A 92 -6.94 -11.48 5.93
CA VAL A 92 -6.14 -11.47 7.16
C VAL A 92 -5.22 -12.69 7.23
N SER A 93 -5.68 -13.88 6.84
CA SER A 93 -4.82 -15.08 6.76
C SER A 93 -3.66 -14.86 5.80
N ARG A 94 -3.96 -14.37 4.59
CA ARG A 94 -2.95 -14.10 3.57
C ARG A 94 -1.94 -13.06 4.01
N VAL A 95 -2.39 -11.98 4.63
CA VAL A 95 -1.51 -10.92 5.16
C VAL A 95 -0.63 -11.45 6.29
N ARG A 96 -1.15 -12.32 7.15
CA ARG A 96 -0.35 -12.98 8.19
C ARG A 96 0.74 -13.86 7.59
N GLU A 97 0.43 -14.64 6.56
CA GLU A 97 1.40 -15.49 5.87
C GLU A 97 2.47 -14.64 5.16
N LEU A 98 2.05 -13.62 4.40
CA LEU A 98 2.95 -12.74 3.65
C LEU A 98 3.91 -11.95 4.57
N PHE A 99 3.44 -11.53 5.73
CA PHE A 99 4.20 -10.68 6.65
C PHE A 99 4.77 -11.41 7.87
N GLY A 100 4.71 -12.75 7.89
CA GLY A 100 5.22 -13.54 9.02
C GLY A 100 4.53 -13.21 10.36
N GLY A 101 3.25 -12.83 10.32
CA GLY A 101 2.45 -12.48 11.49
C GLY A 101 2.61 -11.04 12.01
N LYS A 102 3.48 -10.21 11.41
CA LYS A 102 3.68 -8.82 11.84
C LYS A 102 3.02 -7.85 10.85
N LEU A 103 2.01 -7.10 11.29
CA LEU A 103 1.40 -6.01 10.52
C LEU A 103 1.62 -4.68 11.25
N ASN A 104 2.43 -3.78 10.70
CA ASN A 104 2.71 -2.48 11.32
C ASN A 104 1.66 -1.42 10.98
N ILE A 105 1.23 -1.38 9.71
CA ILE A 105 0.39 -0.31 9.20
C ILE A 105 -0.87 -0.93 8.58
N LEU A 106 -2.04 -0.54 9.07
CA LEU A 106 -3.32 -0.83 8.43
C LEU A 106 -3.96 0.48 7.97
N VAL A 107 -4.13 0.60 6.67
CA VAL A 107 -4.79 1.73 6.04
C VAL A 107 -6.15 1.27 5.56
N SER A 108 -7.20 1.59 6.33
CA SER A 108 -8.58 1.31 5.94
C SER A 108 -9.22 2.56 5.39
N LEU A 109 -9.51 2.54 4.10
CA LEU A 109 -10.01 3.71 3.39
C LEU A 109 -11.30 3.38 2.64
N ILE A 110 -12.36 3.20 3.41
CA ILE A 110 -13.70 2.99 2.90
C ILE A 110 -14.26 4.35 2.45
N ILE A 111 -14.27 4.59 1.14
CA ILE A 111 -15.05 5.69 0.56
C ILE A 111 -16.38 5.09 0.10
N SER A 112 -17.43 5.24 0.89
CA SER A 112 -18.80 5.08 0.42
C SER A 112 -19.29 6.45 -0.01
N CYS A 113 -19.13 6.79 -1.29
CA CYS A 113 -19.87 7.91 -1.87
C CYS A 113 -21.28 7.38 -2.19
N HIS A 114 -22.27 7.76 -1.38
CA HIS A 114 -23.68 7.61 -1.80
C HIS A 114 -23.87 8.46 -3.07
N HIS A 115 -24.66 7.96 -4.04
CA HIS A 115 -24.83 8.59 -5.36
C HIS A 115 -25.38 10.03 -5.30
N ASP A 116 -25.88 10.47 -4.14
CA ASP A 116 -26.31 11.85 -3.86
C ASP A 116 -25.17 12.88 -3.72
N PHE A 117 -23.90 12.45 -3.66
CA PHE A 117 -22.75 13.31 -3.42
C PHE A 117 -22.45 14.36 -4.53
N GLN A 118 -22.98 14.18 -5.74
CA GLN A 118 -22.80 15.15 -6.84
C GLN A 118 -23.57 16.47 -6.62
N ARG A 119 -24.53 16.55 -5.68
CA ARG A 119 -25.43 17.72 -5.55
C ARG A 119 -25.14 18.68 -4.40
N SER A 120 -24.18 18.42 -3.51
CA SER A 120 -23.92 19.29 -2.35
C SER A 120 -22.44 19.65 -2.18
N ASN A 121 -22.04 20.85 -2.60
CA ASN A 121 -20.85 21.61 -2.17
C ASN A 121 -19.51 20.86 -1.95
N GLY A 122 -19.25 19.75 -2.65
CA GLY A 122 -17.89 19.21 -2.86
C GLY A 122 -17.14 18.60 -1.66
N ILE A 123 -17.75 18.43 -0.48
CA ILE A 123 -17.05 17.88 0.70
C ILE A 123 -17.30 16.38 0.86
N CYS A 124 -16.40 15.56 0.31
CA CYS A 124 -16.43 14.11 0.54
C CYS A 124 -16.04 13.86 2.00
N LYS A 125 -16.93 13.30 2.82
CA LYS A 125 -16.58 12.84 4.17
C LYS A 125 -15.72 11.59 4.05
N ILE A 126 -14.41 11.79 4.09
CA ILE A 126 -13.43 10.70 4.14
C ILE A 126 -13.46 10.12 5.56
N ARG A 127 -14.05 8.92 5.72
CA ARG A 127 -13.82 8.09 6.92
C ARG A 127 -12.63 7.17 6.64
N GLY A 128 -11.44 7.68 6.86
CA GLY A 128 -10.21 6.90 6.85
C GLY A 128 -9.74 6.63 8.27
N ALA A 129 -9.34 5.40 8.55
CA ALA A 129 -8.57 5.08 9.76
C ALA A 129 -7.21 4.54 9.31
N VAL A 130 -6.15 5.19 9.77
CA VAL A 130 -4.79 4.67 9.68
C VAL A 130 -4.43 4.18 11.06
N HIS A 131 -4.22 2.88 11.19
CA HIS A 131 -3.74 2.28 12.42
C HIS A 131 -2.26 1.94 12.24
N ILE A 132 -1.42 2.52 13.08
CA ILE A 132 0.02 2.23 13.14
C ILE A 132 0.25 1.54 14.48
N ALA A 133 0.61 0.26 14.43
CA ALA A 133 0.98 -0.50 15.61
C ALA A 133 2.42 -0.16 16.00
N PRO A 134 2.72 0.05 17.29
CA PRO A 134 4.10 0.18 17.76
C PRO A 134 4.88 -1.11 17.46
N THR A 135 6.14 -0.95 17.05
CA THR A 135 7.04 -2.01 16.58
C THR A 135 7.41 -3.04 17.63
#